data_AF-A0AAD7STS0-F1
#
_entry.id   AF-A0AAD7STS0-F1
#
_cell.length_a   1.000
_cell.length_b   1.000
_cell.length_c   1.000
_cell.angle_alpha   90.00
_cell.angle_beta   90.00
_cell.angle_gamma   90.00
#
_symmetry.space_group_name_H-M   'P 1'
#
loop_
_entity.id
_entity.type
_entity.pdbx_description
1 polymer ?
#
loop_
_entity_poly.entity_id
_entity_poly.type
_entity_poly.pdbx_seq_one_letter_code
_entity_poly.pdbx_strand_id
1 'polypeptide(L)'
;MATPVPQECNRQLCQDHGECFTRNGVSTCECRLGYRGAFCQDRVSDPIRVPLTLGVLGVLAGFILLGLLLMLIRKRRKASRRKMMGAATMIPMVDIDKAVP
;
A
#
# COMPACT_ATOMS: atom_id res chain seq x y z
N MET A 1 30.79 25.38 19.31
CA MET A 1 31.49 24.29 18.61
C MET A 1 31.24 23.03 19.41
N ALA A 2 30.54 22.04 18.85
CA ALA A 2 30.23 20.79 19.55
C ALA A 2 31.54 20.00 19.69
N THR A 3 32.02 19.84 20.91
CA THR A 3 33.18 19.01 21.22
C THR A 3 32.83 17.54 20.94
N PRO A 4 33.66 16.79 20.19
CA PRO A 4 33.45 15.36 20.05
C PRO A 4 33.81 14.72 21.38
N VAL A 5 32.80 14.27 22.13
CA VAL A 5 33.02 13.39 23.29
C VAL A 5 33.75 12.16 22.74
N PRO A 6 34.95 11.81 23.25
CA PRO A 6 35.57 10.54 22.92
C PRO A 6 34.74 9.46 23.59
N GLN A 7 33.66 9.05 22.93
CA GLN A 7 32.91 7.87 23.37
C GLN A 7 33.80 6.68 23.04
N GLU A 8 34.24 5.99 24.08
CA GLU A 8 35.01 4.77 23.89
C GLU A 8 34.25 3.83 22.96
N CYS A 9 35.00 3.24 22.04
CA CYS A 9 34.45 2.40 21.02
C CYS A 9 33.97 1.08 21.65
N ASN A 10 32.71 1.06 22.07
CA ASN A 10 32.04 -0.07 22.70
C ASN A 10 30.86 -0.51 21.82
N ARG A 11 30.48 -1.79 21.85
CA ARG A 11 29.36 -2.33 21.04
C ARG A 11 28.04 -1.62 21.34
N GLN A 12 27.85 -1.16 22.58
CA GLN A 12 26.69 -0.37 23.00
C GLN A 12 26.59 0.98 22.26
N LEU A 13 27.70 1.56 21.78
CA LEU A 13 27.69 2.80 21.00
C LEU A 13 26.88 2.65 19.70
N CYS A 14 27.04 1.49 19.05
CA CYS A 14 26.31 1.14 17.83
C CYS A 14 25.03 0.34 18.13
N GLN A 15 24.51 0.45 19.36
CA GLN A 15 23.32 -0.27 19.86
C GLN A 15 23.38 -1.80 19.67
N ASP A 16 24.57 -2.40 19.68
CA ASP A 16 24.79 -3.81 19.32
C ASP A 16 24.28 -4.21 17.92
N HIS A 17 23.93 -3.21 17.10
CA HIS A 17 23.42 -3.33 15.73
C HIS A 17 24.52 -3.09 14.68
N GLY A 18 25.77 -2.95 15.10
CA GLY A 18 26.91 -2.66 14.23
C GLY A 18 28.24 -2.99 14.86
N GLU A 19 29.31 -2.84 14.08
CA GLU A 19 30.68 -2.85 14.57
C GLU A 19 31.17 -1.43 14.79
N CYS A 20 31.87 -1.21 15.91
CA CYS A 20 32.46 0.08 16.22
C CYS A 20 33.94 0.08 15.80
N PHE A 21 34.40 1.16 15.17
CA PHE A 21 35.80 1.41 14.85
C PHE A 21 36.19 2.87 15.06
N THR A 22 37.43 3.10 15.47
CA THR A 22 37.97 4.46 15.65
C THR A 22 38.74 4.87 14.40
N ARG A 23 38.31 5.95 13.74
CA ARG A 23 38.99 6.53 12.56
C ARG A 23 39.40 7.97 12.87
N ASN A 24 40.68 8.27 12.77
CA ASN A 24 41.23 9.62 13.04
C ASN A 24 40.84 10.17 14.43
N GLY A 25 40.75 9.30 15.44
CA GLY A 25 40.33 9.68 16.79
C GLY A 25 38.82 9.85 16.97
N VAL A 26 38.01 9.54 15.96
CA VAL A 26 36.54 9.60 16.01
C VAL A 26 35.95 8.19 15.93
N SER A 27 35.09 7.86 16.89
CA SER A 27 34.34 6.60 16.91
C SER A 27 33.27 6.60 15.82
N THR A 28 33.29 5.59 14.95
CA THR A 28 32.36 5.42 13.83
C THR A 28 31.75 4.02 13.91
N CYS A 29 30.49 3.89 13.49
CA CYS A 29 29.76 2.63 13.46
C CYS A 29 29.56 2.12 12.02
N GLU A 30 29.79 0.82 11.81
CA GLU A 30 29.41 0.08 10.60
C GLU A 30 28.17 -0.74 10.93
N CYS A 31 27.03 -0.27 10.44
CA CYS A 31 25.75 -0.88 10.77
C CYS A 31 25.53 -2.18 10.01
N ARG A 32 24.94 -3.17 10.69
CA ARG A 32 24.47 -4.40 10.06
C ARG A 32 23.31 -4.12 9.11
N LEU A 33 23.11 -5.02 8.14
CA LEU A 33 21.97 -5.00 7.23
C LEU A 33 20.65 -4.80 8.01
N GLY A 34 19.86 -3.81 7.59
CA GLY A 34 18.60 -3.48 8.25
C GLY A 34 18.69 -2.34 9.25
N TYR A 35 19.87 -1.77 9.52
CA TYR A 35 20.06 -0.61 10.39
C TYR A 35 20.79 0.53 9.67
N ARG A 36 20.50 1.77 10.07
CA ARG A 36 21.10 3.00 9.54
C ARG A 36 21.21 4.06 10.65
N GLY A 37 21.85 5.18 10.32
CA GLY A 37 22.11 6.28 11.25
C GLY A 37 23.53 6.25 11.83
N ALA A 38 23.96 7.33 12.46
CA ALA A 38 25.33 7.47 12.98
C ALA A 38 25.69 6.42 14.05
N PHE A 39 24.67 5.89 14.75
CA PHE A 39 24.81 4.91 15.83
C PHE A 39 23.94 3.67 15.58
N CYS A 40 23.55 3.41 14.33
CA CYS A 40 22.70 2.28 13.95
C CYS A 40 21.34 2.26 14.69
N GLN A 41 20.79 3.45 14.96
CA GLN A 41 19.54 3.60 15.71
C GLN A 41 18.27 3.39 14.88
N ASP A 42 18.36 3.57 13.56
CA ASP A 42 17.19 3.54 12.68
C ASP A 42 17.09 2.17 12.01
N ARG A 43 15.94 1.51 12.10
CA ARG A 43 15.68 0.30 11.33
C ARG A 43 15.26 0.66 9.91
N VAL A 44 15.94 0.09 8.93
CA VAL A 44 15.67 0.27 7.49
C VAL A 44 14.31 -0.33 7.08
N SER A 45 13.71 -1.19 7.91
CA SER A 45 12.36 -1.73 7.70
C SER A 45 11.22 -0.76 8.04
N ASP A 46 11.49 0.34 8.72
CA ASP A 46 10.47 1.33 9.09
C ASP A 46 9.98 2.21 7.91
N PRO A 47 10.83 2.70 6.99
CA PRO A 47 10.35 3.53 5.88
C PRO A 47 9.61 2.76 4.78
N ILE A 48 9.61 1.42 4.75
CA ILE A 48 8.94 0.62 3.69
C ILE A 48 7.49 0.29 4.07
N ARG A 49 7.15 0.23 5.36
CA ARG A 49 5.78 -0.06 5.80
C ARG A 49 4.79 1.05 5.43
N VAL A 50 5.24 2.31 5.50
CA VAL A 50 4.40 3.48 5.20
C VAL A 50 3.99 3.57 3.72
N PRO A 51 4.89 3.49 2.73
CA PRO A 51 4.50 3.57 1.32
C PRO A 51 3.69 2.36 0.85
N LEU A 52 3.99 1.14 1.33
CA LEU A 52 3.22 -0.05 0.95
C LEU A 52 1.78 0.03 1.44
N THR A 53 1.58 0.39 2.71
CA THR A 53 0.23 0.47 3.31
C THR A 53 -0.61 1.57 2.66
N LEU A 54 -0.03 2.74 2.39
CA LEU A 54 -0.72 3.81 1.66
C LEU A 54 -1.06 3.43 0.21
N GLY A 55 -0.15 2.73 -0.48
CA GLY A 55 -0.41 2.21 -1.82
C GLY A 55 -1.62 1.27 -1.87
N VAL A 56 -1.68 0.29 -0.96
CA VAL A 56 -2.80 -0.66 -0.88
C VAL A 56 -4.12 0.05 -0.57
N LEU A 57 -4.13 0.98 0.40
CA LEU A 57 -5.33 1.75 0.75
C LEU A 57 -5.82 2.62 -0.43
N GLY A 58 -4.90 3.26 -1.14
CA GLY A 58 -5.22 4.06 -2.32
C GLY A 58 -5.85 3.22 -3.44
N VAL A 59 -5.30 2.03 -3.69
CA VAL A 59 -5.83 1.10 -4.70
C VAL A 59 -7.24 0.62 -4.32
N LEU A 60 -7.45 0.18 -3.08
CA LEU A 60 -8.77 -0.25 -2.60
C LEU A 60 -9.81 0.88 -2.69
N ALA A 61 -9.46 2.09 -2.25
CA ALA A 61 -10.33 3.25 -2.35
C ALA A 61 -10.65 3.60 -3.81
N GLY A 62 -9.66 3.52 -4.71
CA GLY A 62 -9.84 3.75 -6.15
C GLY A 62 -10.80 2.75 -6.79
N PHE A 63 -10.68 1.46 -6.49
CA PHE A 63 -11.60 0.43 -6.98
C PHE A 63 -13.03 0.62 -6.44
N ILE A 64 -13.18 0.99 -5.17
CA ILE A 64 -14.49 1.28 -4.58
C ILE A 64 -15.13 2.48 -5.26
N LEU A 65 -14.40 3.59 -5.45
CA LEU A 65 -14.90 4.78 -6.12
C LEU A 65 -15.24 4.51 -7.60
N LEU A 66 -14.39 3.79 -8.33
CA LEU A 66 -14.65 3.39 -9.71
C LEU A 66 -15.88 2.48 -9.81
N GLY A 67 -16.00 1.51 -8.90
CA GLY A 67 -17.15 0.62 -8.79
C GLY A 67 -18.44 1.38 -8.51
N LEU A 68 -18.44 2.32 -7.56
CA LEU A 68 -19.58 3.19 -7.25
C LEU A 68 -19.95 4.09 -8.43
N LEU A 69 -18.97 4.71 -9.10
CA LEU A 69 -19.20 5.51 -10.31
C LEU A 69 -19.84 4.67 -11.42
N LEU A 70 -19.29 3.49 -11.72
CA LEU A 70 -19.85 2.57 -12.71
C LEU A 70 -21.24 2.08 -12.29
N MET A 71 -21.47 1.79 -11.01
CA MET A 71 -22.77 1.39 -10.49
C MET A 71 -23.79 2.52 -10.62
N LEU A 72 -23.42 3.77 -10.30
CA LEU A 72 -24.29 4.94 -10.44
C LEU A 72 -24.60 5.24 -11.90
N ILE A 73 -23.62 5.14 -12.80
CA ILE A 73 -23.81 5.26 -14.25
C ILE A 73 -24.73 4.14 -14.76
N ARG A 74 -24.48 2.88 -14.38
CA ARG A 74 -25.33 1.74 -14.75
C ARG A 74 -26.72 1.84 -14.15
N LYS A 75 -26.87 2.36 -12.93
CA LYS A 75 -28.15 2.59 -12.25
C LYS A 75 -28.93 3.70 -12.95
N ARG A 76 -28.29 4.82 -13.29
CA ARG A 76 -28.90 5.89 -14.11
C ARG A 76 -29.25 5.40 -15.51
N ARG A 77 -28.39 4.62 -16.17
CA ARG A 77 -28.70 3.99 -17.47
C ARG A 77 -29.83 2.97 -17.37
N LYS A 78 -29.90 2.14 -16.32
CA LYS A 78 -31.04 1.23 -16.08
C LYS A 78 -32.32 2.01 -15.77
N ALA A 79 -32.27 3.07 -14.96
CA ALA A 79 -33.42 3.91 -14.65
C ALA A 79 -33.89 4.74 -15.86
N SER A 80 -32.97 5.23 -16.70
CA SER A 80 -33.26 5.91 -17.97
C SER A 80 -33.74 4.94 -19.04
N ARG A 81 -33.21 3.71 -19.11
CA ARG A 81 -33.76 2.63 -19.94
C ARG A 81 -35.16 2.18 -19.48
N ARG A 82 -35.44 2.17 -18.18
CA ARG A 82 -36.80 1.95 -17.65
C ARG A 82 -37.77 3.05 -18.07
N LYS A 83 -37.32 4.30 -18.29
CA LYS A 83 -38.15 5.40 -18.82
C LYS A 83 -38.39 5.30 -20.33
N MET A 84 -37.57 4.56 -21.08
CA MET A 84 -37.68 4.39 -22.54
C MET A 84 -38.02 2.93 -22.92
N MET A 85 -38.84 2.26 -22.11
CA MET A 85 -39.49 0.98 -22.42
C MET A 85 -40.96 0.99 -21.93
N GLY A 86 -41.60 2.16 -21.93
CA GLY A 86 -43.02 2.33 -21.60
C GLY A 86 -43.96 2.27 -22.80
N ALA A 87 -43.45 1.94 -24.00
CA ALA A 87 -44.25 1.80 -25.21
C ALA A 87 -43.48 1.02 -26.29
N ALA A 88 -43.34 -0.30 -26.13
CA ALA A 88 -43.29 -1.26 -27.25
C ALA A 88 -43.04 -2.68 -26.71
N THR A 89 -44.10 -3.49 -26.84
CA THR A 89 -44.10 -4.94 -27.05
C THR A 89 -43.48 -5.86 -25.99
N MET A 90 -44.38 -6.47 -25.23
CA MET A 90 -44.25 -7.80 -24.66
C MET A 90 -43.98 -8.81 -25.79
N ILE A 91 -42.98 -9.68 -25.62
CA ILE A 91 -43.06 -11.06 -26.12
C ILE A 91 -42.73 -11.97 -24.92
N PRO A 92 -43.61 -12.93 -24.60
CA PRO A 92 -43.50 -13.77 -23.42
C PRO A 92 -42.45 -14.87 -23.58
N MET A 93 -42.23 -15.51 -22.45
CA MET A 93 -41.33 -16.61 -22.16
C MET A 93 -41.39 -17.71 -23.23
N VAL A 94 -40.23 -18.20 -23.63
CA VAL A 94 -40.05 -19.40 -24.48
C VAL A 94 -40.69 -20.59 -23.76
N ASP A 95 -41.77 -21.12 -24.37
CA ASP A 95 -42.32 -22.45 -24.08
C ASP A 95 -41.30 -23.51 -24.51
N ILE A 96 -40.92 -24.39 -23.58
CA ILE A 96 -40.22 -25.64 -23.85
C ILE A 96 -41.24 -26.76 -23.65
N ASP A 97 -42.01 -27.09 -24.68
CA ASP A 97 -42.64 -28.40 -24.78
C ASP A 97 -42.67 -28.87 -26.26
N LYS A 98 -42.12 -30.08 -26.47
CA LYS A 98 -42.15 -30.94 -27.67
C LYS A 98 -41.24 -30.58 -28.87
N ALA A 99 -40.19 -31.40 -29.09
CA ALA A 99 -40.18 -32.44 -30.14
C ALA A 99 -38.79 -33.10 -30.33
N VAL A 100 -38.71 -34.41 -30.03
CA VAL A 100 -38.09 -35.50 -30.86
C VAL A 100 -36.55 -35.63 -30.75
N PRO A 101 -35.92 -36.84 -30.84
CA PRO A 101 -36.30 -38.12 -31.48
C PRO A 101 -37.32 -38.99 -30.75
#